data_AF-A0A0H4WZE4-F1
#
_entry.id   AF-A0A0H4WZE4-F1
#
_cell.length_a   1.000
_cell.length_b   1.000
_cell.length_c   1.000
_cell.angle_alpha   90.00
_cell.angle_beta   90.00
_cell.angle_gamma   90.00
#
_symmetry.space_group_name_H-M   'P 1'
#
loop_
_entity.id
_entity.type
_entity.pdbx_description
1 polymer ?
#
loop_
_entity_poly.entity_id
_entity_poly.type
_entity_poly.pdbx_seq_one_letter_code
_entity_poly.pdbx_strand_id
1 'polypeptide(L)'
;MSEAARTGSDKVPFLRTSNVFWDQIDLSDVDEMAISPAELAEKSLKPGDLLVCEGGEIGRAAIWDGQVSVMSFQNHLHRLRPLNEEADARFYVYFLQSAFTQLGIFAGAGNKTTIPNLSRNRLAALEVPFPPLGEQRAVADSLRAVRRALSLHSEASATADELKRATMRELFTRGLRGETQRETEIGMLPESWSVRRLGDACTLSTGTTPSTKREDYYRGTIPFIKTADIVNNRLRVASTHISEQARADYNLTLYPAGTVLMAMYGQGKTRGQVALLEVAAATTQNAAAIAPKESIIVPSFLWHYLLSRYDDLRGMGSLGHLSHLNLGYLREFLVPTPSLQEQHDISIVLNAIDDKINLHRRKSTMLEELFSSLLHKLMTGEIRASSLALSALTTTAPEAAA
;
A
#
# COMPACT_ATOMS: atom_id res chain seq x y z
N MET A 1 31.05 -12.25 6.36
CA MET A 1 31.16 -13.30 7.40
C MET A 1 32.36 -14.19 7.08
N SER A 2 33.14 -14.57 8.09
CA SER A 2 34.21 -15.58 7.94
C SER A 2 33.61 -17.00 8.02
N GLU A 3 34.35 -18.01 7.54
CA GLU A 3 33.94 -19.42 7.54
C GLU A 3 33.70 -19.97 8.95
N ALA A 4 34.49 -19.52 9.94
CA ALA A 4 34.35 -19.87 11.35
C ALA A 4 33.06 -19.37 12.01
N ALA A 5 32.53 -18.21 11.57
CA ALA A 5 31.27 -17.66 12.11
C ALA A 5 30.03 -18.45 11.66
N ARG A 6 30.14 -19.23 10.57
CA ARG A 6 29.04 -20.04 10.02
C ARG A 6 28.91 -21.43 10.66
N THR A 7 30.00 -21.96 11.22
CA THR A 7 30.12 -23.38 11.62
C THR A 7 30.24 -23.63 13.13
N GLY A 8 30.34 -22.60 13.97
CA GLY A 8 30.43 -22.74 15.43
C GLY A 8 29.11 -23.14 16.10
N SER A 9 29.21 -23.75 17.29
CA SER A 9 28.09 -24.32 18.06
C SER A 9 27.25 -23.28 18.82
N ASP A 10 27.86 -22.16 19.23
CA ASP A 10 27.24 -21.16 20.12
C ASP A 10 26.75 -19.97 19.28
N LYS A 11 25.69 -20.21 18.52
CA LYS A 11 25.11 -19.21 17.62
C LYS A 11 24.26 -18.20 18.40
N VAL A 12 24.42 -16.93 18.07
CA VAL A 12 23.68 -15.80 18.64
C VAL A 12 23.02 -15.02 17.50
N PRO A 13 21.75 -14.61 17.65
CA PRO A 13 21.07 -13.79 16.66
C PRO A 13 21.74 -12.41 16.56
N PHE A 14 21.78 -11.86 15.35
CA PHE A 14 22.32 -10.52 15.13
C PHE A 14 21.52 -9.71 14.12
N LEU A 15 21.44 -8.40 14.40
CA LEU A 15 20.79 -7.46 13.49
C LEU A 15 21.69 -7.09 12.32
N ARG A 16 21.10 -7.05 11.13
CA ARG A 16 21.66 -6.48 9.91
C ARG A 16 21.03 -5.13 9.61
N THR A 17 21.60 -4.41 8.66
CA THR A 17 21.00 -3.20 8.08
C THR A 17 19.64 -3.49 7.45
N SER A 18 19.38 -4.72 6.99
CA SER A 18 18.05 -5.15 6.52
C SER A 18 17.00 -5.18 7.63
N ASN A 19 17.39 -5.30 8.90
CA ASN A 19 16.47 -5.36 10.04
C ASN A 19 16.13 -3.98 10.62
N VAL A 20 16.94 -2.95 10.35
CA VAL A 20 16.78 -1.62 10.96
C VAL A 20 16.11 -0.66 9.98
N PHE A 21 14.88 -0.27 10.28
CA PHE A 21 14.09 0.73 9.57
C PHE A 21 13.98 2.02 10.39
N TRP A 22 13.42 3.08 9.81
CA TRP A 22 13.18 4.30 10.58
C TRP A 22 12.21 4.02 11.73
N ASP A 23 12.67 4.16 12.98
CA ASP A 23 11.92 3.96 14.23
C ASP A 23 11.29 2.56 14.36
N GLN A 24 11.83 1.55 13.66
CA GLN A 24 11.33 0.19 13.68
C GLN A 24 12.48 -0.81 13.48
N ILE A 25 12.42 -1.92 14.22
CA ILE A 25 13.28 -3.08 14.03
C ILE A 25 12.41 -4.26 13.60
N ASP A 26 12.78 -4.88 12.48
CA ASP A 26 12.12 -6.07 11.94
C ASP A 26 12.88 -7.32 12.35
N LEU A 27 12.21 -8.18 13.12
CA LEU A 27 12.73 -9.45 13.61
C LEU A 27 12.14 -10.67 12.89
N SER A 28 11.37 -10.48 11.81
CA SER A 28 10.78 -11.59 11.04
C SER A 28 11.82 -12.48 10.36
N ASP A 29 12.98 -11.92 10.01
CA ASP A 29 14.12 -12.63 9.42
C ASP A 29 15.44 -12.17 10.07
N VAL A 30 15.94 -12.95 11.02
CA VAL A 30 17.17 -12.68 11.77
C VAL A 30 18.14 -13.84 11.57
N ASP A 31 19.39 -13.53 11.20
CA ASP A 31 20.43 -14.56 11.08
C ASP A 31 21.08 -14.78 12.44
N GLU A 32 21.66 -15.97 12.58
CA GLU A 32 22.50 -16.31 13.71
C GLU A 32 23.94 -16.54 13.27
N MET A 33 24.90 -16.17 14.11
CA MET A 33 26.31 -16.47 13.89
C MET A 33 26.99 -16.92 15.18
N ALA A 34 28.00 -17.77 15.04
CA ALA A 34 28.88 -18.08 16.17
C ALA A 34 29.72 -16.85 16.52
N ILE A 35 29.64 -16.42 17.78
CA ILE A 35 30.32 -15.23 18.29
C ILE A 35 31.11 -15.61 19.54
N SER A 36 32.36 -15.14 19.64
CA SER A 36 33.15 -15.41 20.84
C SER A 36 32.55 -14.67 22.06
N PRO A 37 32.72 -15.17 23.30
CA PRO A 37 32.23 -14.47 24.49
C PRO A 37 32.75 -13.03 24.62
N ALA A 38 34.00 -12.78 24.19
CA ALA A 38 34.59 -11.44 24.18
C ALA A 38 33.91 -10.50 23.16
N GLU A 39 33.67 -10.98 21.93
CA GLU A 39 32.99 -10.19 20.91
C GLU A 39 31.51 -9.96 21.25
N LEU A 40 30.86 -10.94 21.87
CA LEU A 40 29.48 -10.81 22.34
C LEU A 40 29.35 -9.77 23.46
N ALA A 41 30.31 -9.73 24.40
CA ALA A 41 30.34 -8.71 25.43
C ALA A 41 30.42 -7.30 24.83
N GLU A 42 31.19 -7.12 23.75
CA GLU A 42 31.33 -5.83 23.07
C GLU A 42 30.10 -5.46 22.23
N LYS A 43 29.56 -6.42 21.46
CA LYS A 43 28.50 -6.22 20.46
C LYS A 43 27.09 -6.58 20.93
N SER A 44 26.90 -6.86 22.22
CA SER A 44 25.56 -7.03 22.78
C SER A 44 24.76 -5.74 22.82
N LEU A 45 23.48 -5.84 22.47
CA LEU A 45 22.51 -4.76 22.59
C LEU A 45 21.89 -4.73 23.97
N LYS A 46 21.62 -3.51 24.44
CA LYS A 46 20.89 -3.21 25.67
C LYS A 46 19.63 -2.41 25.33
N PRO A 47 18.52 -2.60 26.06
CA PRO A 47 17.34 -1.78 25.88
C PRO A 47 17.70 -0.28 25.96
N GLY A 48 17.22 0.51 24.99
CA GLY A 48 17.56 1.92 24.82
C GLY A 48 18.72 2.20 23.87
N ASP A 49 19.42 1.17 23.37
CA ASP A 49 20.47 1.35 22.37
C ASP A 49 19.88 1.90 21.05
N LEU A 50 20.45 3.00 20.56
CA LEU A 50 20.11 3.57 19.27
C LEU A 50 20.99 2.94 18.19
N LEU A 51 20.37 2.24 17.25
CA LEU A 51 21.03 1.66 16.09
C LEU A 51 20.94 2.61 14.91
N VAL A 52 22.02 2.75 14.15
CA VAL A 52 22.07 3.60 12.95
C VAL A 52 22.77 2.86 11.80
N CYS A 53 22.13 2.80 10.64
CA CYS A 53 22.68 2.15 9.44
C CYS A 53 23.85 2.94 8.85
N GLU A 54 25.02 2.28 8.73
CA GLU A 54 26.17 2.80 8.00
C GLU A 54 25.97 2.78 6.48
N GLY A 55 25.32 1.72 5.97
CA GLY A 55 25.12 1.45 4.55
C GLY A 55 23.76 0.80 4.25
N GLY A 56 23.49 0.58 2.95
CA GLY A 56 22.12 0.32 2.47
C GLY A 56 21.39 1.65 2.29
N GLU A 57 20.20 1.80 2.85
CA GLU A 57 19.61 3.12 3.08
C GLU A 57 20.23 3.73 4.34
N ILE A 58 21.21 4.61 4.10
CA ILE A 58 22.09 5.23 5.10
C ILE A 58 21.28 6.07 6.08
N GLY A 59 21.68 6.00 7.35
CA GLY A 59 21.11 6.86 8.39
C GLY A 59 19.85 6.30 9.05
N ARG A 60 19.20 5.29 8.46
CA ARG A 60 18.06 4.60 9.10
C ARG A 60 18.40 4.22 10.52
N ALA A 61 17.53 4.63 11.44
CA ALA A 61 17.79 4.51 12.86
C ALA A 61 16.56 4.02 13.63
N ALA A 62 16.80 3.21 14.66
CA ALA A 62 15.75 2.70 15.55
C ALA A 62 16.32 2.39 16.94
N ILE A 63 15.43 2.35 17.94
CA ILE A 63 15.78 1.96 19.31
C ILE A 63 15.59 0.45 19.48
N TRP A 64 16.59 -0.20 20.05
CA TRP A 64 16.46 -1.57 20.56
C TRP A 64 15.68 -1.55 21.87
N ASP A 65 14.58 -2.28 21.93
CA ASP A 65 13.65 -2.32 23.07
C ASP A 65 13.81 -3.58 23.94
N GLY A 66 14.72 -4.49 23.59
CA GLY A 66 15.00 -5.68 24.39
C GLY A 66 14.01 -6.83 24.21
N GLN A 67 13.31 -6.90 23.07
CA GLN A 67 12.38 -7.99 22.74
C GLN A 67 12.99 -9.40 22.82
N VAL A 68 14.30 -9.53 22.63
CA VAL A 68 15.04 -10.80 22.72
C VAL A 68 16.17 -10.68 23.73
N SER A 69 16.37 -11.73 24.55
CA SER A 69 17.28 -11.73 25.70
C SER A 69 18.75 -11.49 25.33
N VAL A 70 19.21 -12.02 24.20
CA VAL A 70 20.56 -11.80 23.67
C VAL A 70 20.44 -11.43 22.19
N MET A 71 20.95 -10.26 21.83
CA MET A 71 21.00 -9.80 20.45
C MET A 71 22.33 -9.09 20.19
N SER A 72 23.00 -9.45 19.10
CA SER A 72 24.18 -8.78 18.59
C SER A 72 23.84 -7.92 17.36
N PHE A 73 24.83 -7.24 16.77
CA PHE A 73 24.65 -6.46 15.54
C PHE A 73 25.87 -6.56 14.63
N GLN A 74 25.63 -6.40 13.32
CA GLN A 74 26.70 -6.42 12.32
C GLN A 74 27.53 -5.13 12.33
N ASN A 75 28.75 -5.18 11.76
CA ASN A 75 29.67 -4.04 11.72
C ASN A 75 29.11 -2.80 10.97
N HIS A 76 28.15 -2.97 10.07
CA HIS A 76 27.49 -1.88 9.33
C HIS A 76 26.31 -1.24 10.07
N LEU A 77 26.17 -1.53 11.37
CA LEU A 77 25.28 -0.84 12.29
C LEU A 77 26.14 -0.14 13.35
N HIS A 78 25.90 1.16 13.54
CA HIS A 78 26.44 1.89 14.68
C HIS A 78 25.51 1.73 15.87
N ARG A 79 26.08 1.57 17.06
CA ARG A 79 25.36 1.60 18.33
C ARG A 79 25.70 2.88 19.08
N LEU A 80 24.70 3.70 19.36
CA LEU A 80 24.80 4.93 20.12
C LEU A 80 24.11 4.74 21.47
N ARG A 81 24.71 5.32 22.51
CA ARG A 81 24.16 5.36 23.87
C ARG A 81 24.26 6.79 24.40
N PRO A 82 23.21 7.32 25.04
CA PRO A 82 23.30 8.56 25.79
C PRO A 82 24.45 8.53 26.80
N LEU A 83 25.24 9.60 26.88
CA LEU A 83 26.30 9.74 27.89
C LEU A 83 25.73 10.08 29.27
N ASN A 84 24.53 10.67 29.31
CA ASN A 84 23.82 11.06 30.52
C ASN A 84 22.30 10.98 30.28
N GLU A 85 21.51 11.26 31.33
CA GLU A 85 20.04 11.19 31.29
C GLU A 85 19.37 12.41 30.63
N GLU A 86 20.15 13.40 30.18
CA GLU A 86 19.63 14.62 29.54
C GLU A 86 19.32 14.42 28.05
N ALA A 87 19.66 13.27 27.49
CA ALA A 87 19.43 12.91 26.10
C ALA A 87 18.43 11.75 25.97
N ASP A 88 17.30 11.99 25.31
CA ASP A 88 16.35 10.96 24.91
C ASP A 88 16.72 10.41 23.53
N ALA A 89 17.16 9.16 23.48
CA ALA A 89 17.60 8.51 22.24
C ALA A 89 16.51 8.52 21.14
N ARG A 90 15.22 8.51 21.50
CA ARG A 90 14.10 8.52 20.54
C ARG A 90 14.02 9.83 19.76
N PHE A 91 14.36 10.95 20.39
CA PHE A 91 14.44 12.24 19.69
C PHE A 91 15.46 12.18 18.55
N TYR A 92 16.61 11.54 18.80
CA TYR A 92 17.67 11.43 17.81
C TYR A 92 17.35 10.46 16.66
N VAL A 93 16.45 9.50 16.84
CA VAL A 93 15.88 8.73 15.72
C VAL A 93 15.22 9.67 14.72
N TYR A 94 14.34 10.54 15.20
CA TYR A 94 13.60 11.48 14.34
C TYR A 94 14.49 12.59 13.80
N PHE A 95 15.46 13.08 14.58
CA PHE A 95 16.45 14.02 14.07
C PHE A 95 17.24 13.42 12.90
N LEU A 96 17.77 12.20 13.05
CA LEU A 96 18.47 11.52 11.96
C LEU A 96 17.55 11.34 10.76
N GLN A 97 16.28 10.95 10.97
CA GLN A 97 15.33 10.84 9.87
C GLN A 97 15.17 12.16 9.11
N SER A 98 14.93 13.27 9.80
CA SER A 98 14.79 14.58 9.16
C SER A 98 16.09 15.04 8.48
N ALA A 99 17.24 14.81 9.13
CA ALA A 99 18.55 15.17 8.61
C ALA A 99 18.87 14.49 7.26
N PHE A 100 18.52 13.21 7.12
CA PHE A 100 18.77 12.43 5.89
C PHE A 100 17.68 12.60 4.83
N THR A 101 16.42 12.85 5.21
CA THR A 101 15.29 12.84 4.26
C THR A 101 14.76 14.22 3.86
N GLN A 102 14.95 15.24 4.71
CA GLN A 102 14.31 16.56 4.53
C GLN A 102 15.31 17.72 4.54
N LEU A 103 16.29 17.70 5.44
CA LEU A 103 17.18 18.84 5.68
C LEU A 103 18.43 18.84 4.80
N GLY A 104 18.70 17.73 4.09
CA GLY A 104 19.85 17.63 3.18
C GLY A 104 21.21 17.78 3.87
N ILE A 105 21.28 17.60 5.19
CA ILE A 105 22.51 17.75 6.00
C ILE A 105 23.63 16.83 5.49
N PHE A 106 23.27 15.72 4.86
CA PHE A 106 24.20 14.73 4.28
C PHE A 106 24.30 14.77 2.75
N ALA A 107 23.55 15.63 2.05
CA ALA A 107 23.44 15.63 0.58
C ALA A 107 24.67 16.19 -0.17
N GLY A 108 25.63 16.81 0.54
CA GLY A 108 26.85 17.39 -0.04
C GLY A 108 28.14 16.63 0.24
N ALA A 109 28.07 15.48 0.91
CA ALA A 109 29.22 14.90 1.61
C ALA A 109 29.85 13.67 0.91
N GLY A 110 29.42 13.31 -0.29
CA GLY A 110 29.98 12.20 -1.06
C GLY A 110 29.58 12.26 -2.53
N ASN A 111 30.55 12.02 -3.42
CA ASN A 111 30.33 11.96 -4.87
C ASN A 111 29.16 11.02 -5.21
N LYS A 112 28.27 11.47 -6.10
CA LYS A 112 27.05 10.79 -6.58
C LYS A 112 27.27 9.44 -7.30
N THR A 113 28.46 8.84 -7.23
CA THR A 113 28.83 7.64 -7.98
C THR A 113 29.41 6.50 -7.13
N THR A 114 29.58 6.69 -5.81
CA THR A 114 30.06 5.64 -4.91
C THR A 114 29.13 5.59 -3.70
N ILE A 115 28.63 4.41 -3.33
CA ILE A 115 27.70 4.21 -2.19
C ILE A 115 28.23 5.00 -0.98
N PRO A 116 27.58 6.09 -0.55
CA PRO A 116 28.06 6.87 0.58
C PRO A 116 27.99 5.97 1.82
N ASN A 117 29.04 5.91 2.64
CA ASN A 117 28.97 5.27 3.94
C ASN A 117 28.90 6.34 5.04
N LEU A 118 28.06 6.13 6.05
CA LEU A 118 28.06 6.95 7.26
C LEU A 118 29.12 6.39 8.22
N SER A 119 30.39 6.70 7.96
CA SER A 119 31.47 6.19 8.82
C SER A 119 31.34 6.69 10.26
N ARG A 120 31.90 5.94 11.22
CA ARG A 120 31.90 6.29 12.65
C ARG A 120 32.37 7.72 12.92
N ASN A 121 33.43 8.15 12.24
CA ASN A 121 34.00 9.48 12.42
C ASN A 121 33.05 10.58 11.93
N ARG A 122 32.33 10.34 10.83
CA ARG A 122 31.33 11.31 10.34
C ARG A 122 30.13 11.41 11.27
N LEU A 123 29.67 10.27 11.78
CA LEU A 123 28.56 10.23 12.73
C LEU A 123 28.94 10.90 14.06
N ALA A 124 30.16 10.69 14.55
CA ALA A 124 30.66 11.32 15.77
C ALA A 124 30.88 12.84 15.65
N ALA A 125 31.14 13.33 14.43
CA ALA A 125 31.32 14.76 14.15
C ALA A 125 30.01 15.50 13.84
N LEU A 126 28.86 14.79 13.86
CA LEU A 126 27.57 15.39 13.57
C LEU A 126 27.16 16.36 14.67
N GLU A 127 26.92 17.62 14.30
CA GLU A 127 26.26 18.58 15.19
C GLU A 127 24.77 18.24 15.26
N VAL A 128 24.28 18.04 16.48
CA VAL A 128 22.89 17.63 16.74
C VAL A 128 22.18 18.68 17.60
N PRO A 129 20.88 18.93 17.38
CA PRO A 129 20.10 19.79 18.25
C PRO A 129 19.98 19.15 19.63
N PHE A 130 20.14 19.97 20.67
CA PHE A 130 20.08 19.54 22.07
C PHE A 130 19.06 20.37 22.86
N PRO A 131 17.75 20.27 22.56
CA PRO A 131 16.72 20.99 23.30
C PRO A 131 16.54 20.40 24.72
N PRO A 132 15.85 21.09 25.64
CA PRO A 132 15.60 20.54 26.99
C PRO A 132 14.96 19.15 26.95
N LEU A 133 15.30 18.26 27.89
CA LEU A 133 14.83 16.87 27.91
C LEU A 133 13.30 16.73 27.80
N GLY A 134 12.54 17.62 28.43
CA GLY A 134 11.08 17.65 28.30
C GLY A 134 10.59 17.88 26.87
N GLU A 135 11.28 18.74 26.12
CA GLU A 135 11.00 18.97 24.69
C GLU A 135 11.38 17.74 23.86
N GLN A 136 12.56 17.14 24.10
CA GLN A 136 13.00 15.93 23.40
C GLN A 136 11.95 14.80 23.52
N ARG A 137 11.49 14.56 24.75
CA ARG A 137 10.44 13.58 25.06
C ARG A 137 9.13 13.92 24.35
N ALA A 138 8.65 15.15 24.49
CA ALA A 138 7.40 15.58 23.89
C ALA A 138 7.40 15.49 22.36
N VAL A 139 8.51 15.85 21.72
CA VAL A 139 8.71 15.71 20.26
C VAL A 139 8.67 14.23 19.88
N ALA A 140 9.45 13.39 20.56
CA ALA A 140 9.52 11.96 20.27
C ALA A 140 8.16 11.28 20.45
N ASP A 141 7.45 11.57 21.55
CA ASP A 141 6.14 10.98 21.84
C ASP A 141 5.08 11.42 20.80
N SER A 142 5.12 12.68 20.37
CA SER A 142 4.23 13.22 19.34
C SER A 142 4.43 12.52 17.99
N LEU A 143 5.68 12.42 17.52
CA LEU A 143 6.00 11.78 16.24
C LEU A 143 5.71 10.27 16.27
N ARG A 144 5.99 9.62 17.41
CA ARG A 144 5.67 8.21 17.63
C ARG A 144 4.16 7.94 17.61
N ALA A 145 3.36 8.84 18.18
CA ALA A 145 1.91 8.71 18.16
C ALA A 145 1.36 8.73 16.73
N VAL A 146 1.85 9.64 15.88
CA VAL A 146 1.45 9.70 14.45
C VAL A 146 1.87 8.43 13.71
N ARG A 147 3.10 7.95 13.92
CA ARG A 147 3.59 6.69 13.32
C ARG A 147 2.79 5.48 13.76
N ARG A 148 2.42 5.39 15.03
CA ARG A 148 1.56 4.31 15.54
C ARG A 148 0.19 4.35 14.87
N ALA A 149 -0.43 5.52 14.76
CA ALA A 149 -1.71 5.68 14.07
C ALA A 149 -1.62 5.25 12.60
N LEU A 150 -0.50 5.57 11.93
CA LEU A 150 -0.22 5.13 10.57
C LEU A 150 -0.14 3.60 10.46
N SER A 151 0.66 2.94 11.32
CA SER A 151 0.76 1.46 11.33
C SER A 151 -0.61 0.82 11.52
N LEU A 152 -1.38 1.29 12.50
CA LEU A 152 -2.73 0.78 12.79
C LEU A 152 -3.68 0.90 11.59
N HIS A 153 -3.63 2.01 10.84
CA HIS A 153 -4.48 2.17 9.67
C HIS A 153 -4.02 1.35 8.45
N SER A 154 -2.71 1.19 8.28
CA SER A 154 -2.15 0.32 7.24
C SER A 154 -2.48 -1.15 7.51
N GLU A 155 -2.32 -1.62 8.75
CA GLU A 155 -2.72 -2.96 9.18
C GLU A 155 -4.24 -3.18 9.02
N ALA A 156 -5.06 -2.24 9.49
CA ALA A 156 -6.51 -2.33 9.35
C ALA A 156 -6.96 -2.39 7.87
N SER A 157 -6.28 -1.66 6.97
CA SER A 157 -6.54 -1.79 5.53
C SER A 157 -6.18 -3.18 5.01
N ALA A 158 -5.03 -3.74 5.40
CA ALA A 158 -4.60 -5.06 4.96
C ALA A 158 -5.55 -6.17 5.44
N THR A 159 -5.95 -6.14 6.71
CA THR A 159 -6.94 -7.06 7.27
C THR A 159 -8.30 -6.93 6.57
N ALA A 160 -8.73 -5.71 6.26
CA ALA A 160 -9.98 -5.50 5.53
C ALA A 160 -9.91 -6.00 4.07
N ASP A 161 -8.75 -5.88 3.40
CA ASP A 161 -8.53 -6.47 2.07
C ASP A 161 -8.61 -8.01 2.11
N GLU A 162 -8.10 -8.65 3.17
CA GLU A 162 -8.22 -10.09 3.38
C GLU A 162 -9.68 -10.50 3.64
N LEU A 163 -10.38 -9.77 4.50
CA LEU A 163 -11.80 -9.96 4.75
C LEU A 163 -12.61 -9.83 3.45
N LYS A 164 -12.32 -8.83 2.61
CA LYS A 164 -12.96 -8.68 1.30
C LYS A 164 -12.76 -9.92 0.44
N ARG A 165 -11.54 -10.42 0.33
CA ARG A 165 -11.20 -11.63 -0.46
C ARG A 165 -11.96 -12.85 0.04
N ALA A 166 -12.00 -13.07 1.35
CA ALA A 166 -12.75 -14.17 1.96
C ALA A 166 -14.27 -14.03 1.73
N THR A 167 -14.80 -12.81 1.93
CA THR A 167 -16.22 -12.50 1.77
C THR A 167 -16.67 -12.70 0.32
N MET A 168 -15.91 -12.22 -0.67
CA MET A 168 -16.24 -12.45 -2.08
C MET A 168 -16.28 -13.93 -2.42
N ARG A 169 -15.31 -14.72 -1.91
CA ARG A 169 -15.28 -16.17 -2.13
C ARG A 169 -16.53 -16.84 -1.57
N GLU A 170 -16.91 -16.51 -0.34
CA GLU A 170 -18.09 -17.08 0.30
C GLU A 170 -19.38 -16.66 -0.44
N LEU A 171 -19.57 -15.35 -0.68
CA LEU A 171 -20.78 -14.82 -1.29
C LEU A 171 -20.99 -15.29 -2.74
N PHE A 172 -19.94 -15.37 -3.55
CA PHE A 172 -20.06 -15.86 -4.93
C PHE A 172 -20.13 -17.38 -5.05
N THR A 173 -20.05 -18.11 -3.93
CA THR A 173 -20.20 -19.58 -3.91
C THR A 173 -21.52 -19.98 -3.23
N ARG A 174 -21.86 -19.38 -2.08
CA ARG A 174 -23.01 -19.76 -1.24
C ARG A 174 -24.16 -18.75 -1.23
N GLY A 175 -24.00 -17.59 -1.87
CA GLY A 175 -24.99 -16.51 -1.80
C GLY A 175 -25.17 -15.99 -0.37
N LEU A 176 -26.28 -15.30 -0.12
CA LEU A 176 -26.59 -14.74 1.21
C LEU A 176 -27.48 -15.64 2.07
N ARG A 177 -28.17 -16.60 1.45
CA ARG A 177 -29.29 -17.32 2.07
C ARG A 177 -28.93 -18.72 2.60
N GLY A 178 -27.71 -19.18 2.36
CA GLY A 178 -27.25 -20.50 2.81
C GLY A 178 -28.05 -21.66 2.22
N GLU A 179 -28.59 -21.49 1.01
CA GLU A 179 -29.32 -22.55 0.30
C GLU A 179 -28.36 -23.63 -0.25
N THR A 180 -28.94 -24.76 -0.66
CA THR A 180 -28.19 -25.85 -1.29
C THR A 180 -27.47 -25.37 -2.55
N GLN A 181 -26.28 -25.89 -2.78
CA GLN A 181 -25.46 -25.57 -3.94
C GLN A 181 -25.56 -26.67 -5.00
N ARG A 182 -25.44 -26.27 -6.26
CA ARG A 182 -25.28 -27.16 -7.41
C ARG A 182 -23.99 -26.87 -8.17
N GLU A 183 -23.45 -27.89 -8.82
CA GLU A 183 -22.31 -27.73 -9.71
C GLU A 183 -22.75 -27.03 -11.01
N THR A 184 -21.98 -26.02 -11.43
CA THR A 184 -22.17 -25.27 -12.67
C THR A 184 -20.84 -25.14 -13.42
N GLU A 185 -20.87 -24.59 -14.64
CA GLU A 185 -19.69 -24.36 -15.47
C GLU A 185 -18.66 -23.42 -14.82
N ILE A 186 -19.06 -22.64 -13.81
CA ILE A 186 -18.21 -21.70 -13.07
C ILE A 186 -18.00 -22.09 -11.60
N GLY A 187 -18.30 -23.35 -11.26
CA GLY A 187 -18.14 -23.93 -9.93
C GLY A 187 -19.47 -24.11 -9.18
N MET A 188 -19.36 -24.33 -7.87
CA MET A 188 -20.53 -24.48 -7.00
C MET A 188 -21.24 -23.14 -6.82
N LEU A 189 -22.53 -23.11 -7.15
CA LEU A 189 -23.39 -21.94 -6.97
C LEU A 189 -24.69 -22.33 -6.26
N PRO A 190 -25.37 -21.38 -5.61
CA PRO A 190 -26.69 -21.62 -5.04
C PRO A 190 -27.68 -22.11 -6.12
N GLU A 191 -28.58 -23.04 -5.77
CA GLU A 191 -29.52 -23.63 -6.73
C GLU A 191 -30.39 -22.59 -7.45
N SER A 192 -30.75 -21.50 -6.77
CA SER A 192 -31.57 -20.43 -7.36
C SER A 192 -30.81 -19.54 -8.34
N TRP A 193 -29.47 -19.61 -8.36
CA TRP A 193 -28.64 -18.78 -9.22
C TRP A 193 -28.61 -19.34 -10.63
N SER A 194 -28.81 -18.46 -11.61
CA SER A 194 -28.62 -18.76 -13.03
C SER A 194 -27.23 -18.32 -13.49
N VAL A 195 -26.71 -18.93 -14.55
CA VAL A 195 -25.44 -18.54 -15.19
C VAL A 195 -25.74 -18.02 -16.59
N ARG A 196 -25.10 -16.91 -16.98
CA ARG A 196 -25.25 -16.30 -18.31
C ARG A 196 -23.90 -15.95 -18.90
N ARG A 197 -23.84 -15.85 -20.22
CA ARG A 197 -22.71 -15.21 -20.89
C ARG A 197 -22.74 -13.72 -20.62
N LEU A 198 -21.57 -13.10 -20.42
CA LEU A 198 -21.44 -11.69 -20.14
C LEU A 198 -22.02 -10.83 -21.28
N GLY A 199 -21.91 -11.28 -22.54
CA GLY A 199 -22.55 -10.63 -23.70
C GLY A 199 -24.08 -10.63 -23.67
N ASP A 200 -24.69 -11.59 -22.97
CA ASP A 200 -26.15 -11.63 -22.80
C ASP A 200 -26.60 -10.67 -21.69
N ALA A 201 -25.78 -10.52 -20.64
CA ALA A 201 -26.05 -9.64 -19.50
C ALA A 201 -25.63 -8.17 -19.70
N CYS A 202 -24.69 -7.90 -20.62
CA CYS A 202 -24.08 -6.59 -20.80
C CYS A 202 -23.91 -6.22 -22.28
N THR A 203 -23.81 -4.93 -22.57
CA THR A 203 -23.35 -4.40 -23.86
C THR A 203 -21.85 -4.14 -23.78
N LEU A 204 -21.07 -4.80 -24.65
CA LEU A 204 -19.60 -4.69 -24.66
C LEU A 204 -19.13 -3.92 -25.89
N SER A 205 -18.26 -2.94 -25.66
CA SER A 205 -17.60 -2.16 -26.70
C SER A 205 -16.19 -1.75 -26.26
N THR A 206 -15.45 -1.09 -27.14
CA THR A 206 -14.16 -0.45 -26.82
C THR A 206 -14.25 1.05 -27.04
N GLY A 207 -13.45 1.79 -26.29
CA GLY A 207 -13.27 3.22 -26.53
C GLY A 207 -12.39 3.52 -27.76
N THR A 208 -11.95 4.76 -27.87
CA THR A 208 -11.07 5.24 -28.94
C THR A 208 -10.10 6.26 -28.35
N THR A 209 -8.84 6.22 -28.79
CA THR A 209 -7.82 7.18 -28.33
C THR A 209 -7.62 8.27 -29.36
N PRO A 210 -7.93 9.55 -29.03
CA PRO A 210 -7.56 10.69 -29.87
C PRO A 210 -6.05 10.76 -30.11
N SER A 211 -5.62 11.51 -31.12
CA SER A 211 -4.19 11.70 -31.38
C SER A 211 -3.48 12.30 -30.17
N THR A 212 -2.56 11.54 -29.57
CA THR A 212 -1.73 11.98 -28.42
C THR A 212 -0.75 13.10 -28.79
N LYS A 213 -0.54 13.36 -30.09
CA LYS A 213 0.31 14.45 -30.58
C LYS A 213 -0.36 15.82 -30.50
N ARG A 214 -1.69 15.86 -30.34
CA ARG A 214 -2.45 17.10 -30.22
C ARG A 214 -2.75 17.38 -28.76
N GLU A 215 -1.94 18.22 -28.13
CA GLU A 215 -2.10 18.56 -26.71
C GLU A 215 -3.45 19.22 -26.41
N ASP A 216 -3.98 19.98 -27.34
CA ASP A 216 -5.27 20.66 -27.22
C ASP A 216 -6.47 19.69 -27.17
N TYR A 217 -6.32 18.46 -27.66
CA TYR A 217 -7.30 17.39 -27.39
C TYR A 217 -7.36 16.98 -25.93
N TYR A 218 -6.30 17.20 -25.16
CA TYR A 218 -6.20 16.84 -23.75
C TYR A 218 -6.29 18.04 -22.79
N ARG A 219 -6.65 19.22 -23.33
CA ARG A 219 -6.96 20.43 -22.56
C ARG A 219 -8.46 20.67 -22.58
N GLY A 220 -9.20 19.85 -21.84
CA GLY A 220 -10.65 19.94 -21.74
C GLY A 220 -11.20 19.46 -20.41
N THR A 221 -12.50 19.20 -20.36
CA THR A 221 -13.24 18.86 -19.14
C THR A 221 -13.95 17.51 -19.21
N ILE A 222 -13.96 16.83 -20.36
CA ILE A 222 -14.60 15.52 -20.50
C ILE A 222 -13.68 14.46 -19.87
N PRO A 223 -14.13 13.67 -18.88
CA PRO A 223 -13.30 12.63 -18.27
C PRO A 223 -12.85 11.59 -19.29
N PHE A 224 -11.55 11.26 -19.30
CA PHE A 224 -10.96 10.26 -20.19
C PHE A 224 -10.11 9.27 -19.40
N ILE A 225 -10.55 8.01 -19.34
CA ILE A 225 -9.90 6.96 -18.57
C ILE A 225 -8.91 6.20 -19.44
N LYS A 226 -7.62 6.23 -19.06
CA LYS A 226 -6.58 5.42 -19.67
C LYS A 226 -6.53 4.04 -19.01
N THR A 227 -5.96 3.06 -19.70
CA THR A 227 -5.78 1.71 -19.13
C THR A 227 -4.98 1.72 -17.81
N ALA A 228 -4.06 2.66 -17.63
CA ALA A 228 -3.29 2.83 -16.40
C ALA A 228 -4.13 3.30 -15.19
N ASP A 229 -5.30 3.91 -15.43
CA ASP A 229 -6.23 4.34 -14.38
C ASP A 229 -7.15 3.20 -13.92
N ILE A 230 -7.18 2.06 -14.65
CA ILE A 230 -8.02 0.89 -14.37
C ILE A 230 -7.24 -0.06 -13.45
N VAL A 231 -7.39 0.11 -12.14
CA VAL A 231 -6.56 -0.57 -11.12
C VAL A 231 -7.40 -1.16 -9.99
N ASN A 232 -8.45 -1.91 -10.32
CA ASN A 232 -9.35 -2.55 -9.34
C ASN A 232 -10.06 -1.53 -8.41
N ASN A 233 -10.44 -0.39 -8.99
CA ASN A 233 -10.91 0.81 -8.27
C ASN A 233 -12.31 1.28 -8.72
N ARG A 234 -12.87 2.23 -7.97
CA ARG A 234 -14.06 3.01 -8.35
C ARG A 234 -13.62 4.38 -8.84
N LEU A 235 -14.02 4.77 -10.04
CA LEU A 235 -13.57 5.99 -10.71
C LEU A 235 -14.61 7.09 -10.52
N ARG A 236 -14.39 7.93 -9.50
CA ARG A 236 -15.17 9.16 -9.23
C ARG A 236 -14.65 10.37 -9.97
N VAL A 237 -13.37 10.38 -10.29
CA VAL A 237 -12.66 11.48 -10.93
C VAL A 237 -11.66 10.89 -11.91
N ALA A 238 -11.49 11.53 -13.07
CA ALA A 238 -10.45 11.16 -14.03
C ALA A 238 -9.19 12.01 -13.81
N SER A 239 -8.03 11.38 -13.96
CA SER A 239 -6.72 12.06 -13.97
C SER A 239 -6.50 12.83 -15.27
N THR A 240 -7.11 12.37 -16.37
CA THR A 240 -7.00 12.95 -17.71
C THR A 240 -8.36 13.39 -18.20
N HIS A 241 -8.39 14.52 -18.90
CA HIS A 241 -9.59 15.04 -19.55
C HIS A 241 -9.31 15.31 -21.02
N ILE A 242 -10.36 15.32 -21.82
CA ILE A 242 -10.31 15.64 -23.25
C ILE A 242 -11.27 16.79 -23.60
N SER A 243 -11.01 17.45 -24.72
CA SER A 243 -11.84 18.55 -25.21
C SER A 243 -13.06 18.06 -25.99
N GLU A 244 -14.10 18.90 -26.10
CA GLU A 244 -15.27 18.62 -26.94
C GLU A 244 -14.89 18.43 -28.41
N GLN A 245 -13.84 19.13 -28.87
CA GLN A 245 -13.31 18.93 -30.21
C GLN A 245 -12.78 17.51 -30.40
N ALA A 246 -11.99 16.98 -29.45
CA ALA A 246 -11.52 15.60 -29.53
C ALA A 246 -12.68 14.60 -29.57
N ARG A 247 -13.74 14.87 -28.79
CA ARG A 247 -14.97 14.06 -28.77
C ARG A 247 -15.67 14.06 -30.12
N ALA A 248 -15.82 15.23 -30.76
CA ALA A 248 -16.44 15.37 -32.06
C ALA A 248 -15.61 14.74 -33.18
N ASP A 249 -14.32 15.06 -33.24
CA ASP A 249 -13.42 14.64 -34.32
C ASP A 249 -13.25 13.10 -34.36
N TYR A 250 -13.30 12.44 -33.21
CA TYR A 250 -13.16 10.97 -33.09
C TYR A 250 -14.48 10.24 -32.78
N ASN A 251 -15.60 10.97 -32.71
CA ASN A 251 -16.91 10.44 -32.30
C ASN A 251 -16.84 9.59 -31.01
N LEU A 252 -16.17 10.12 -29.98
CA LEU A 252 -15.90 9.35 -28.77
C LEU A 252 -17.19 9.07 -28.00
N THR A 253 -17.35 7.81 -27.60
CA THR A 253 -18.47 7.38 -26.75
C THR A 253 -18.22 7.81 -25.31
N LEU A 254 -19.22 8.43 -24.70
CA LEU A 254 -19.24 8.71 -23.26
C LEU A 254 -20.01 7.58 -22.58
N TYR A 255 -19.29 6.75 -21.83
CA TYR A 255 -19.89 5.65 -21.09
C TYR A 255 -20.49 6.17 -19.79
N PRO A 256 -21.75 5.83 -19.46
CA PRO A 256 -22.39 6.31 -18.24
C PRO A 256 -21.77 5.69 -16.99
N ALA A 257 -22.03 6.32 -15.84
CA ALA A 257 -21.79 5.72 -14.54
C ALA A 257 -22.50 4.36 -14.44
N GLY A 258 -21.88 3.40 -13.75
CA GLY A 258 -22.30 2.00 -13.75
C GLY A 258 -21.66 1.14 -14.85
N THR A 259 -20.97 1.73 -15.84
CA THR A 259 -20.15 0.94 -16.77
C THR A 259 -18.92 0.40 -16.06
N VAL A 260 -18.62 -0.88 -16.25
CA VAL A 260 -17.36 -1.49 -15.79
C VAL A 260 -16.35 -1.42 -16.92
N LEU A 261 -15.21 -0.77 -16.69
CA LEU A 261 -14.07 -0.77 -17.59
C LEU A 261 -13.13 -1.92 -17.24
N MET A 262 -12.59 -2.59 -18.25
CA MET A 262 -11.58 -3.64 -18.07
C MET A 262 -10.36 -3.38 -18.94
N ALA A 263 -9.18 -3.44 -18.33
CA ALA A 263 -7.92 -3.34 -19.05
C ALA A 263 -7.64 -4.63 -19.85
N MET A 264 -7.69 -4.52 -21.18
CA MET A 264 -7.48 -5.67 -22.08
C MET A 264 -6.00 -5.90 -22.43
N TYR A 265 -5.21 -4.81 -22.41
CA TYR A 265 -3.80 -4.80 -22.79
C TYR A 265 -2.92 -4.28 -21.65
N GLY A 266 -1.67 -4.72 -21.62
CA GLY A 266 -0.65 -4.30 -20.65
C GLY A 266 0.27 -5.45 -20.24
N GLN A 267 1.54 -5.14 -20.00
CA GLN A 267 2.50 -6.08 -19.39
C GLN A 267 2.36 -6.04 -17.85
N GLY A 268 2.76 -7.11 -17.16
CA GLY A 268 2.71 -7.15 -15.69
C GLY A 268 1.30 -7.42 -15.15
N LYS A 269 0.82 -6.62 -14.19
CA LYS A 269 -0.46 -6.83 -13.48
C LYS A 269 -1.69 -6.16 -14.10
N THR A 270 -1.52 -5.35 -15.16
CA THR A 270 -2.60 -4.51 -15.69
C THR A 270 -3.70 -5.29 -16.42
N ARG A 271 -3.34 -6.33 -17.19
CA ARG A 271 -4.32 -7.14 -17.94
C ARG A 271 -5.32 -7.81 -16.98
N GLY A 272 -6.61 -7.63 -17.25
CA GLY A 272 -7.71 -8.19 -16.45
C GLY A 272 -8.14 -7.35 -15.24
N GLN A 273 -7.46 -6.23 -14.96
CA GLN A 273 -7.94 -5.29 -13.95
C GLN A 273 -9.23 -4.61 -14.40
N VAL A 274 -10.10 -4.30 -13.43
CA VAL A 274 -11.40 -3.69 -13.69
C VAL A 274 -11.61 -2.42 -12.88
N ALA A 275 -12.42 -1.49 -13.39
CA ALA A 275 -12.81 -0.29 -12.68
C ALA A 275 -14.30 -0.01 -12.89
N LEU A 276 -15.00 0.40 -11.83
CA LEU A 276 -16.39 0.84 -11.92
C LEU A 276 -16.44 2.35 -12.14
N LEU A 277 -17.08 2.80 -13.23
CA LEU A 277 -17.32 4.22 -13.44
C LEU A 277 -18.41 4.74 -12.49
N GLU A 278 -18.09 5.79 -11.74
CA GLU A 278 -19.07 6.53 -10.92
C GLU A 278 -19.42 7.89 -11.53
N VAL A 279 -18.68 8.28 -12.57
CA VAL A 279 -18.94 9.43 -13.43
C VAL A 279 -18.89 9.00 -14.87
N ALA A 280 -19.64 9.68 -15.73
CA ALA A 280 -19.60 9.39 -17.16
C ALA A 280 -18.22 9.74 -17.74
N ALA A 281 -17.65 8.84 -18.55
CA ALA A 281 -16.29 9.01 -19.07
C ALA A 281 -16.09 8.34 -20.42
N ALA A 282 -15.20 8.91 -21.24
CA ALA A 282 -14.66 8.26 -22.42
C ALA A 282 -13.46 7.39 -22.03
N THR A 283 -13.07 6.43 -22.87
CA THR A 283 -11.90 5.58 -22.62
C THR A 283 -11.16 5.23 -23.91
N THR A 284 -10.01 4.58 -23.76
CA THR A 284 -9.11 4.16 -24.84
C THR A 284 -9.61 2.90 -25.57
N GLN A 285 -9.08 2.60 -26.77
CA GLN A 285 -9.36 1.33 -27.45
C GLN A 285 -8.83 0.08 -26.72
N ASN A 286 -7.93 0.28 -25.75
CA ASN A 286 -7.30 -0.79 -24.98
C ASN A 286 -8.10 -1.19 -23.73
N ALA A 287 -9.25 -0.56 -23.52
CA ALA A 287 -10.18 -0.87 -22.45
C ALA A 287 -11.49 -1.41 -23.04
N ALA A 288 -11.99 -2.51 -22.48
CA ALA A 288 -13.36 -2.94 -22.72
C ALA A 288 -14.29 -2.12 -21.83
N ALA A 289 -15.32 -1.54 -22.42
CA ALA A 289 -16.44 -0.94 -21.70
C ALA A 289 -17.58 -1.97 -21.65
N ILE A 290 -17.90 -2.42 -20.44
CA ILE A 290 -18.90 -3.44 -20.15
C ILE A 290 -20.07 -2.73 -19.47
N ALA A 291 -21.08 -2.37 -20.25
CA ALA A 291 -22.26 -1.67 -19.77
C ALA A 291 -23.35 -2.68 -19.35
N PRO A 292 -23.69 -2.78 -18.06
CA PRO A 292 -24.72 -3.70 -17.56
C PRO A 292 -26.10 -3.44 -18.17
N LYS A 293 -26.85 -4.49 -18.50
CA LYS A 293 -28.29 -4.36 -18.76
C LYS A 293 -29.01 -4.39 -17.41
N GLU A 294 -29.63 -3.28 -17.04
CA GLU A 294 -30.18 -3.04 -15.69
C GLU A 294 -31.20 -4.09 -15.22
N SER A 295 -31.94 -4.70 -16.16
CA SER A 295 -32.91 -5.76 -15.85
C SER A 295 -32.27 -7.12 -15.54
N ILE A 296 -30.95 -7.26 -15.69
CA ILE A 296 -30.23 -8.54 -15.58
C ILE A 296 -29.17 -8.48 -14.49
N ILE A 297 -28.32 -7.44 -14.51
CA ILE A 297 -27.15 -7.40 -13.63
C ILE A 297 -26.86 -6.00 -13.06
N VAL A 298 -26.65 -5.95 -11.75
CA VAL A 298 -26.30 -4.73 -11.01
C VAL A 298 -24.83 -4.40 -11.26
N PRO A 299 -24.48 -3.15 -11.63
CA PRO A 299 -23.10 -2.72 -11.89
C PRO A 299 -22.08 -3.09 -10.81
N SER A 300 -22.42 -2.80 -9.54
CA SER A 300 -21.56 -3.08 -8.39
C SER A 300 -21.35 -4.58 -8.21
N PHE A 301 -22.38 -5.39 -8.40
CA PHE A 301 -22.29 -6.85 -8.32
C PHE A 301 -21.35 -7.39 -9.41
N LEU A 302 -21.55 -6.95 -10.66
CA LEU A 302 -20.69 -7.33 -11.78
C LEU A 302 -19.23 -6.94 -11.52
N TRP A 303 -18.97 -5.72 -11.07
CA TRP A 303 -17.61 -5.26 -10.78
C TRP A 303 -16.93 -6.13 -9.72
N HIS A 304 -17.61 -6.43 -8.61
CA HIS A 304 -17.08 -7.34 -7.58
C HIS A 304 -16.85 -8.76 -8.09
N TYR A 305 -17.77 -9.27 -8.91
CA TYR A 305 -17.61 -10.60 -9.49
C TYR A 305 -16.36 -10.65 -10.39
N LEU A 306 -16.19 -9.69 -11.28
CA LEU A 306 -15.01 -9.61 -12.16
C LEU A 306 -13.72 -9.41 -11.36
N LEU A 307 -13.75 -8.63 -10.26
CA LEU A 307 -12.62 -8.51 -9.33
C LEU A 307 -12.23 -9.87 -8.74
N SER A 308 -13.20 -10.68 -8.34
CA SER A 308 -12.94 -12.01 -7.77
C SER A 308 -12.38 -13.01 -8.78
N ARG A 309 -12.55 -12.73 -10.08
CA ARG A 309 -12.13 -13.56 -11.23
C ARG A 309 -10.88 -13.03 -11.92
N TYR A 310 -10.08 -12.19 -11.25
CA TYR A 310 -8.90 -11.56 -11.83
C TYR A 310 -7.93 -12.57 -12.46
N ASP A 311 -7.63 -13.68 -11.76
CA ASP A 311 -6.68 -14.69 -12.26
C ASP A 311 -7.23 -15.43 -13.49
N ASP A 312 -8.53 -15.74 -13.51
CA ASP A 312 -9.21 -16.35 -14.66
C ASP A 312 -9.16 -15.43 -15.88
N LEU A 313 -9.54 -14.15 -15.70
CA LEU A 313 -9.52 -13.11 -16.74
C LEU A 313 -8.10 -12.86 -17.27
N ARG A 314 -7.11 -12.90 -16.38
CA ARG A 314 -5.71 -12.76 -16.76
C ARG A 314 -5.20 -13.98 -17.52
N GLY A 315 -5.62 -15.19 -17.14
CA GLY A 315 -5.24 -16.45 -17.76
C GLY A 315 -5.79 -16.65 -19.18
N MET A 316 -6.99 -16.11 -19.46
CA MET A 316 -7.62 -16.18 -20.79
C MET A 316 -6.76 -15.59 -21.92
N GLY A 317 -5.95 -14.57 -21.64
CA GLY A 317 -5.03 -13.97 -22.61
C GLY A 317 -3.76 -14.80 -22.91
N SER A 318 -3.67 -16.03 -22.41
CA SER A 318 -2.53 -16.95 -22.62
C SER A 318 -2.92 -18.24 -23.35
N LEU A 319 -4.21 -18.45 -23.66
CA LEU A 319 -4.72 -19.63 -24.36
C LEU A 319 -4.69 -19.38 -25.89
N GLY A 320 -3.52 -19.58 -26.52
CA GLY A 320 -3.33 -19.53 -27.98
C GLY A 320 -2.21 -18.59 -28.46
N HIS A 321 -2.04 -18.47 -29.79
CA HIS A 321 -1.04 -17.60 -30.43
C HIS A 321 -1.30 -16.08 -30.28
N LEU A 322 -2.35 -15.67 -29.57
CA LEU A 322 -2.71 -14.26 -29.32
C LEU A 322 -2.62 -13.97 -27.82
N SER A 323 -1.84 -12.97 -27.46
CA SER A 323 -1.40 -12.68 -26.09
C SER A 323 -2.28 -11.67 -25.32
N HIS A 324 -3.53 -11.44 -25.76
CA HIS A 324 -4.38 -10.37 -25.22
C HIS A 324 -5.84 -10.77 -25.04
N LEU A 325 -6.46 -10.20 -24.01
CA LEU A 325 -7.91 -10.28 -23.79
C LEU A 325 -8.62 -9.48 -24.90
N ASN A 326 -9.77 -9.97 -25.38
CA ASN A 326 -10.55 -9.28 -26.40
C ASN A 326 -12.06 -9.40 -26.12
N LEU A 327 -12.85 -8.58 -26.81
CA LEU A 327 -14.31 -8.54 -26.63
C LEU A 327 -15.00 -9.88 -26.98
N GLY A 328 -14.44 -10.69 -27.87
CA GLY A 328 -14.99 -12.01 -28.20
C GLY A 328 -14.95 -12.94 -27.00
N TYR A 329 -13.77 -13.09 -26.39
CA TYR A 329 -13.62 -13.87 -25.15
C TYR A 329 -14.46 -13.30 -24.01
N LEU A 330 -14.48 -11.98 -23.85
CA LEU A 330 -15.29 -11.36 -22.80
C LEU A 330 -16.78 -11.62 -22.99
N ARG A 331 -17.30 -11.63 -24.21
CA ARG A 331 -18.72 -11.94 -24.44
C ARG A 331 -19.09 -13.36 -23.98
N GLU A 332 -18.18 -14.32 -24.16
CA GLU A 332 -18.36 -15.72 -23.79
C GLU A 332 -18.10 -16.00 -22.30
N PHE A 333 -17.48 -15.06 -21.58
CA PHE A 333 -17.21 -15.20 -20.15
C PHE A 333 -18.51 -15.39 -19.36
N LEU A 334 -18.53 -16.36 -18.45
CA LEU A 334 -19.71 -16.72 -17.69
C LEU A 334 -19.81 -15.95 -16.38
N VAL A 335 -21.00 -15.40 -16.11
CA VAL A 335 -21.32 -14.66 -14.89
C VAL A 335 -22.56 -15.24 -14.20
N PRO A 336 -22.59 -15.29 -12.86
CA PRO A 336 -23.80 -15.62 -12.12
C PRO A 336 -24.80 -14.46 -12.20
N THR A 337 -26.07 -14.78 -12.31
CA THR A 337 -27.18 -13.84 -12.30
C THR A 337 -28.24 -14.31 -11.32
N PRO A 338 -28.04 -14.09 -10.00
CA PRO A 338 -29.11 -14.26 -9.02
C PRO A 338 -30.19 -13.18 -9.17
N SER A 339 -31.22 -13.24 -8.33
CA SER A 339 -32.24 -12.19 -8.31
C SER A 339 -31.61 -10.80 -8.13
N LEU A 340 -32.17 -9.77 -8.78
CA LEU A 340 -31.66 -8.40 -8.66
C LEU A 340 -31.57 -7.93 -7.20
N GLN A 341 -32.53 -8.34 -6.36
CA GLN A 341 -32.50 -8.05 -4.93
C GLN A 341 -31.24 -8.62 -4.25
N GLU A 342 -30.92 -9.89 -4.50
CA GLU A 342 -29.74 -10.52 -3.91
C GLU A 342 -28.44 -9.91 -4.46
N GLN A 343 -28.40 -9.50 -5.73
CA GLN A 343 -27.26 -8.76 -6.28
C GLN A 343 -27.05 -7.42 -5.59
N HIS A 344 -28.13 -6.70 -5.26
CA HIS A 344 -28.08 -5.46 -4.48
C HIS A 344 -27.60 -5.73 -3.06
N ASP A 345 -28.14 -6.73 -2.38
CA ASP A 345 -27.77 -7.06 -0.99
C ASP A 345 -26.28 -7.44 -0.89
N ILE A 346 -25.78 -8.27 -1.82
CA ILE A 346 -24.34 -8.61 -1.91
C ILE A 346 -23.50 -7.36 -2.17
N SER A 347 -23.96 -6.49 -3.07
CA SER A 347 -23.27 -5.23 -3.37
C SER A 347 -23.18 -4.32 -2.16
N ILE A 348 -24.21 -4.25 -1.31
CA ILE A 348 -24.19 -3.44 -0.08
C ILE A 348 -23.09 -3.93 0.86
N VAL A 349 -23.01 -5.25 1.10
CA VAL A 349 -21.99 -5.84 1.97
C VAL A 349 -20.58 -5.54 1.46
N LEU A 350 -20.33 -5.80 0.18
CA LEU A 350 -18.99 -5.62 -0.39
C LEU A 350 -18.59 -4.14 -0.51
N ASN A 351 -19.53 -3.26 -0.86
CA ASN A 351 -19.28 -1.81 -0.89
C ASN A 351 -18.94 -1.26 0.51
N ALA A 352 -19.59 -1.75 1.56
CA ALA A 352 -19.26 -1.32 2.93
C ALA A 352 -17.83 -1.68 3.32
N ILE A 353 -17.34 -2.86 2.90
CA ILE A 353 -15.95 -3.28 3.11
C ILE A 353 -15.00 -2.38 2.30
N ASP A 354 -15.32 -2.10 1.04
CA ASP A 354 -14.52 -1.21 0.19
C ASP A 354 -14.43 0.21 0.72
N ASP A 355 -15.54 0.78 1.19
CA ASP A 355 -15.56 2.11 1.76
C ASP A 355 -14.71 2.17 3.04
N LYS A 356 -14.68 1.09 3.83
CA LYS A 356 -13.82 0.95 5.02
C LYS A 356 -12.34 0.88 4.65
N ILE A 357 -11.97 0.08 3.65
CA ILE A 357 -10.60 -0.01 3.12
C ILE A 357 -10.13 1.37 2.63
N ASN A 358 -10.95 2.04 1.82
CA ASN A 358 -10.63 3.36 1.25
C ASN A 358 -10.55 4.45 2.33
N LEU A 359 -11.33 4.34 3.41
CA LEU A 359 -11.21 5.24 4.57
C LEU A 359 -9.86 5.05 5.26
N HIS A 360 -9.43 3.81 5.52
CA HIS A 360 -8.14 3.55 6.16
C HIS A 360 -6.97 4.02 5.30
N ARG A 361 -6.98 3.73 4.00
CA ARG A 361 -5.93 4.21 3.07
C ARG A 361 -5.83 5.74 3.04
N ARG A 362 -6.96 6.45 2.96
CA ARG A 362 -6.96 7.92 3.03
C ARG A 362 -6.41 8.45 4.35
N LYS A 363 -6.75 7.82 5.47
CA LYS A 363 -6.19 8.19 6.78
C LYS A 363 -4.67 7.96 6.83
N SER A 364 -4.17 6.84 6.30
CA SER A 364 -2.73 6.60 6.19
C SER A 364 -2.04 7.70 5.39
N THR A 365 -2.52 8.04 4.18
CA THR A 365 -1.93 9.12 3.37
C THR A 365 -1.92 10.46 4.11
N MET A 366 -3.03 10.86 4.75
CA MET A 366 -3.06 12.10 5.54
C MET A 366 -2.09 12.08 6.73
N LEU A 367 -1.92 10.93 7.38
CA LEU A 367 -0.96 10.77 8.48
C LEU A 367 0.50 10.79 7.99
N GLU A 368 0.80 10.29 6.80
CA GLU A 368 2.13 10.39 6.17
C GLU A 368 2.49 11.85 5.90
N GLU A 369 1.57 12.61 5.31
CA GLU A 369 1.73 14.04 5.04
C GLU A 369 1.91 14.83 6.35
N LEU A 370 1.06 14.55 7.36
CA LEU A 370 1.17 15.15 8.68
C LEU A 370 2.52 14.81 9.34
N PHE A 371 2.93 13.54 9.33
CA PHE A 371 4.19 13.10 9.91
C PHE A 371 5.38 13.81 9.25
N SER A 372 5.40 13.87 7.92
CA SER A 372 6.47 14.55 7.18
C SER A 372 6.55 16.04 7.55
N SER A 373 5.39 16.71 7.62
CA SER A 373 5.33 18.13 8.00
C SER A 373 5.77 18.37 9.44
N LEU A 374 5.28 17.58 10.40
CA LEU A 374 5.63 17.69 11.82
C LEU A 374 7.11 17.38 12.04
N LEU A 375 7.63 16.35 11.39
CA LEU A 375 9.04 15.97 11.48
C LEU A 375 9.93 17.16 11.09
N HIS A 376 9.65 17.80 9.97
CA HIS A 376 10.41 18.97 9.53
C HIS A 376 10.32 20.11 10.55
N LYS A 377 9.09 20.53 10.89
CA LYS A 377 8.86 21.71 11.74
C LYS A 377 9.37 21.55 13.18
N LEU A 378 9.30 20.35 13.74
CA LEU A 378 9.81 20.07 15.08
C LEU A 378 11.35 19.98 15.09
N MET A 379 11.96 19.43 14.04
CA MET A 379 13.43 19.33 13.94
C MET A 379 14.10 20.67 13.62
N THR A 380 13.42 21.58 12.92
CA THR A 380 13.91 22.95 12.68
C THR A 380 13.57 23.93 13.80
N GLY A 381 12.69 23.54 14.73
CA GLY A 381 12.21 24.41 15.81
C GLY A 381 11.20 25.48 15.35
N GLU A 382 10.66 25.39 14.13
CA GLU A 382 9.56 26.23 13.66
C GLU A 382 8.33 26.13 14.56
N ILE A 383 8.11 24.95 15.14
CA ILE A 383 7.09 24.72 16.16
C ILE A 383 7.71 24.00 17.37
N ARG A 384 7.12 24.23 18.54
CA ARG A 384 7.47 23.53 19.79
C ARG A 384 6.47 22.42 20.04
N ALA A 385 6.90 21.30 20.62
CA ALA A 385 5.99 20.21 20.97
C ALA A 385 4.91 20.64 21.98
N SER A 386 5.21 21.61 22.86
CA SER A 386 4.22 22.20 23.78
C SER A 386 3.06 22.92 23.08
N SER A 387 3.21 23.30 21.81
CA SER A 387 2.16 23.95 21.01
C SER A 387 1.24 22.95 20.29
N LEU A 388 1.57 21.65 20.33
CA LEU A 388 0.81 20.61 19.63
C LEU A 388 -0.38 20.14 20.49
N ALA A 389 -1.60 20.30 19.98
CA ALA A 389 -2.80 19.69 20.56
C ALA A 389 -3.06 18.30 19.93
N LEU A 390 -2.33 17.26 20.39
CA LEU A 390 -2.45 15.89 19.88
C LEU A 390 -3.34 14.98 20.74
N SER A 391 -4.25 15.55 21.53
CA SER A 391 -5.19 14.78 22.37
C SER A 391 -6.07 13.82 21.56
N ALA A 392 -6.33 14.11 20.29
CA ALA A 392 -7.10 13.23 19.40
C ALA A 392 -6.34 11.95 18.94
N LEU A 393 -5.01 11.92 19.07
CA LEU A 393 -4.16 10.78 18.67
C LEU A 393 -3.75 9.91 19.87
N THR A 394 -3.96 10.38 21.09
CA THR A 394 -3.66 9.66 22.33
C THR A 394 -4.88 8.86 22.76
N THR A 395 -5.15 7.75 22.08
CA THR A 395 -5.97 6.69 22.67
C THR A 395 -5.13 5.99 23.73
N THR A 396 -5.40 6.28 25.00
CA THR A 396 -4.94 5.47 26.13
C THR A 396 -5.31 4.01 25.86
N ALA A 397 -4.31 3.12 25.82
CA ALA A 397 -4.58 1.69 25.79
C ALA A 397 -5.41 1.32 27.03
N PRO A 398 -6.37 0.38 26.95
CA PRO A 398 -6.97 -0.15 28.16
C PRO A 398 -5.86 -0.85 28.95
N GLU A 399 -5.65 -0.42 30.19
CA GLU A 399 -4.83 -1.17 31.15
C GLU A 399 -5.38 -2.59 31.20
N ALA A 400 -4.51 -3.57 30.94
CA ALA A 400 -4.84 -4.96 31.14
C ALA A 400 -5.23 -5.15 32.60
N ALA A 401 -6.50 -5.48 32.84
CA ALA A 401 -6.98 -5.85 34.17
C ALA A 401 -6.22 -7.09 34.64
N ALA A 402 -5.64 -6.98 35.83
CA ALA A 402 -4.84 -7.99 36.52
C ALA A 402 -5.64 -9.24 36.89
#